data_AF-A0A965X9Z0-F1
#
_entry.id   AF-A0A965X9Z0-F1
#
_cell.length_a   1.000
_cell.length_b   1.000
_cell.length_c   1.000
_cell.angle_alpha   90.00
_cell.angle_beta   90.00
_cell.angle_gamma   90.00
#
_symmetry.space_group_name_H-M   'P 1'
#
loop_
_entity.id
_entity.type
_entity.pdbx_description
1 polymer ?
#
loop_
_entity_poly.entity_id
_entity_poly.type
_entity_poly.pdbx_seq_one_letter_code
_entity_poly.pdbx_strand_id
1 'polypeptide(L)'
;MWLSFNLLLANPQILRRSPISKRVNRLLKIFTHHSRHSNEKTYIVIDTLRNPFEALYFRERYSAFYLMALNSNDETRNDRLQQQYDLSSSQIELINKKESNKIKNQYSSFVSQNIQKCYDIADIHVSNPQIGADDFTFITWQIAKFVALIMHPGIIMPSSEERCMQIAHTAKLNSGCLSRQVGASITDEFFSLKGIGWNTPPEGQAPCSLRNVYDLISHKDDQAFSKFENNNKEFRDLAKDLYDNDKIKNCRTYLKGRNVSYCFKDLKNQIDEEKNQVHTRALHAEENAFLQIVKYGGQGIKGGKLFTTSSPCELCAKKAYQLGIREVYYLDPYPGISEDHIFESGINRPKLTMFSGAIGRAYHQLYEPIMAPKDELKMMLDIKTKDHCKELELENWTLREKIAELEDKIKNIDISNP
;
A
#
# COMPACT_ATOMS: atom_id res chain seq x y z
N MET A 1 23.99 -16.24 -4.86
CA MET A 1 23.68 -15.09 -5.75
C MET A 1 22.88 -14.05 -4.97
N TRP A 2 23.52 -13.30 -4.06
CA TRP A 2 22.91 -12.19 -3.31
C TRP A 2 23.37 -10.88 -3.95
N LEU A 3 22.71 -10.50 -5.06
CA LEU A 3 22.91 -9.19 -5.67
C LEU A 3 22.28 -8.16 -4.73
N SER A 4 23.15 -7.45 -4.02
CA SER A 4 22.78 -6.37 -3.12
C SER A 4 22.00 -5.33 -3.91
N PHE A 5 20.71 -5.18 -3.60
CA PHE A 5 19.80 -4.16 -4.13
C PHE A 5 20.18 -2.76 -3.60
N ASN A 6 21.41 -2.30 -3.83
CA ASN A 6 21.88 -0.94 -3.54
C ASN A 6 21.47 0.07 -4.65
N LEU A 7 20.50 -0.27 -5.50
CA LEU A 7 20.29 0.38 -6.79
C LEU A 7 19.16 1.42 -6.85
N LEU A 8 18.42 1.66 -5.76
CA LEU A 8 17.19 2.46 -5.82
C LEU A 8 17.32 3.96 -5.49
N LEU A 9 18.41 4.41 -4.89
CA LEU A 9 18.59 5.84 -4.57
C LEU A 9 19.86 6.37 -5.21
N ALA A 10 19.78 7.55 -5.85
CA ALA A 10 20.91 8.28 -6.41
C ALA A 10 21.99 8.64 -5.37
N ASN A 11 21.80 8.26 -4.10
CA ASN A 11 22.84 8.26 -3.09
C ASN A 11 22.55 7.17 -2.03
N PRO A 12 23.14 5.96 -2.11
CA PRO A 12 23.01 4.92 -1.07
C PRO A 12 23.55 5.35 0.30
N GLN A 13 24.16 6.54 0.41
CA GLN A 13 24.51 7.15 1.68
C GLN A 13 23.31 7.74 2.43
N ILE A 14 22.18 8.03 1.80
CA ILE A 14 21.02 8.66 2.47
C ILE A 14 20.34 7.67 3.44
N LEU A 15 20.01 6.45 2.99
CA LEU A 15 19.50 5.39 3.88
C LEU A 15 20.50 4.97 4.96
N ARG A 16 21.80 5.10 4.69
CA ARG A 16 22.87 4.72 5.62
C ARG A 16 23.16 5.77 6.70
N ARG A 17 22.43 6.88 6.79
CA ARG A 17 22.81 8.04 7.62
C ARG A 17 21.84 8.45 8.73
N SER A 18 20.76 7.73 9.05
CA SER A 18 20.09 7.96 10.36
C SER A 18 20.92 7.33 11.48
N PRO A 19 21.51 8.11 12.41
CA PRO A 19 22.22 7.57 13.56
C PRO A 19 21.28 6.77 14.47
N ILE A 20 19.99 7.14 14.50
CA ILE A 20 18.97 6.55 15.35
C ILE A 20 18.67 5.12 14.90
N SER A 21 18.37 4.90 13.62
CA SER A 21 18.09 3.56 13.10
C SER A 21 19.25 2.59 13.31
N LYS A 22 20.50 3.07 13.22
CA LYS A 22 21.69 2.27 13.54
C LYS A 22 21.80 1.92 15.02
N ARG A 23 21.54 2.87 15.91
CA ARG A 23 21.55 2.64 17.38
C ARG A 23 20.48 1.63 17.77
N VAL A 24 19.24 1.84 17.31
CA VAL A 24 18.14 0.88 17.51
C VAL A 24 18.53 -0.50 16.99
N ASN A 25 19.04 -0.61 15.76
CA ASN A 25 19.51 -1.89 15.22
C ASN A 25 20.63 -2.55 16.05
N ARG A 26 21.52 -1.79 16.70
CA ARG A 26 22.51 -2.37 17.63
C ARG A 26 21.82 -2.97 18.85
N LEU A 27 20.85 -2.26 19.43
CA LEU A 27 20.04 -2.78 20.54
C LEU A 27 19.26 -4.04 20.14
N LEU A 28 18.62 -4.04 18.96
CA LEU A 28 17.94 -5.22 18.41
C LEU A 28 18.87 -6.43 18.36
N LYS A 29 20.12 -6.24 17.90
CA LYS A 29 21.13 -7.31 17.85
C LYS A 29 21.56 -7.80 19.23
N ILE A 30 21.66 -6.91 20.21
CA ILE A 30 22.01 -7.28 21.59
C ILE A 30 20.88 -8.12 22.20
N PHE A 31 19.63 -7.66 22.13
CA PHE A 31 18.48 -8.39 22.67
C PHE A 31 18.30 -9.75 22.00
N THR A 32 18.38 -9.81 20.67
CA THR A 32 18.27 -11.09 19.94
C THR A 32 19.43 -12.04 20.24
N HIS A 33 20.65 -11.53 20.49
CA HIS A 33 21.77 -12.37 20.90
C HIS A 33 21.58 -12.95 22.31
N HIS A 34 21.06 -12.16 23.24
CA HIS A 34 20.74 -12.60 24.59
C HIS A 34 19.64 -13.68 24.59
N SER A 35 18.51 -13.42 23.92
CA SER A 35 17.40 -14.39 23.88
C SER A 35 17.76 -15.70 23.19
N ARG A 36 18.69 -15.69 22.22
CA ARG A 36 19.22 -16.92 21.62
C ARG A 36 19.97 -17.79 22.63
N HIS A 37 20.61 -17.20 23.64
CA HIS A 37 21.27 -17.96 24.71
C HIS A 37 20.27 -18.49 25.74
N SER A 38 19.18 -17.76 26.02
CA SER A 38 18.11 -18.22 26.92
C SER A 38 17.06 -19.12 26.24
N ASN A 39 17.16 -19.35 24.93
CA ASN A 39 16.18 -20.06 24.10
C ASN A 39 14.76 -19.46 24.17
N GLU A 40 14.68 -18.14 24.36
CA GLU A 40 13.43 -17.39 24.45
C GLU A 40 13.10 -16.68 23.13
N LYS A 41 11.81 -16.45 22.88
CA LYS A 41 11.36 -15.62 21.74
C LYS A 41 11.54 -14.14 22.07
N THR A 42 12.15 -13.37 21.15
CA THR A 42 12.28 -11.92 21.30
C THR A 42 11.18 -11.21 20.51
N TYR A 43 10.35 -10.43 21.20
CA TYR A 43 9.41 -9.51 20.59
C TYR A 43 9.87 -8.08 20.86
N ILE A 44 9.91 -7.24 19.84
CA ILE A 44 10.43 -5.88 19.97
C ILE A 44 9.42 -4.90 19.38
N VAL A 45 9.04 -3.94 20.20
CA VAL A 45 8.19 -2.81 19.79
C VAL A 45 9.08 -1.57 19.71
N ILE A 46 9.04 -0.89 18.56
CA ILE A 46 9.63 0.42 18.39
C ILE A 46 8.47 1.41 18.48
N ASP A 47 8.43 2.17 19.56
CA ASP A 47 7.31 3.03 19.91
C ASP A 47 6.99 4.07 18.81
N THR A 48 7.98 4.84 18.36
CA THR A 48 7.75 5.88 17.35
C THR A 48 8.78 5.88 16.22
N LEU A 49 8.28 5.86 14.98
CA LEU A 49 9.05 6.08 13.75
C LEU A 49 8.45 7.26 12.99
N ARG A 50 9.16 8.39 13.00
CA ARG A 50 8.65 9.65 12.43
C ARG A 50 9.26 10.01 11.08
N ASN A 51 10.12 9.16 10.53
CA ASN A 51 10.73 9.36 9.23
C ASN A 51 10.58 8.10 8.35
N PRO A 52 10.10 8.25 7.10
CA PRO A 52 9.81 7.10 6.23
C PRO A 52 11.05 6.31 5.82
N PHE A 53 12.23 6.94 5.76
CA PHE A 53 13.48 6.26 5.46
C PHE A 53 13.97 5.38 6.61
N GLU A 54 13.59 5.70 7.86
CA GLU A 54 13.86 4.84 9.02
C GLU A 54 12.99 3.59 8.97
N ALA A 55 11.70 3.74 8.65
CA ALA A 55 10.81 2.61 8.44
C ALA A 55 11.30 1.72 7.28
N LEU A 56 11.69 2.31 6.15
CA LEU A 56 12.27 1.58 5.02
C LEU A 56 13.55 0.84 5.41
N TYR A 57 14.42 1.46 6.21
CA TYR A 57 15.65 0.82 6.71
C TYR A 57 15.35 -0.47 7.49
N PHE A 58 14.33 -0.48 8.36
CA PHE A 58 13.95 -1.69 9.09
C PHE A 58 13.22 -2.69 8.18
N ARG A 59 12.36 -2.22 7.28
CA ARG A 59 11.62 -3.05 6.33
C ARG A 59 12.53 -3.86 5.39
N GLU A 60 13.63 -3.25 4.94
CA GLU A 60 14.62 -3.93 4.08
C GLU A 60 15.48 -4.94 4.85
N ARG A 61 15.66 -4.74 6.16
CA ARG A 61 16.59 -5.52 6.97
C ARG A 61 15.94 -6.69 7.71
N TYR A 62 14.67 -6.54 8.08
CA TYR A 62 13.94 -7.51 8.88
C TYR A 62 12.67 -7.91 8.12
N SER A 63 12.58 -9.18 7.73
CA SER A 63 11.40 -9.73 7.04
C SER A 63 10.14 -9.66 7.90
N ALA A 64 10.29 -9.84 9.22
CA ALA A 64 9.24 -9.79 10.23
C ALA A 64 9.02 -8.37 10.82
N PHE A 65 9.37 -7.31 10.08
CA PHE A 65 9.07 -5.94 10.48
C PHE A 65 7.68 -5.53 9.98
N TYR A 66 6.83 -5.03 10.87
CA TYR A 66 5.51 -4.49 10.53
C TYR A 66 5.43 -3.05 10.99
N LEU A 67 5.12 -2.12 10.08
CA LEU A 67 4.86 -0.73 10.44
C LEU A 67 3.37 -0.55 10.73
N MET A 68 3.03 -0.19 11.96
CA MET A 68 1.66 0.09 12.37
C MET A 68 1.41 1.60 12.44
N ALA A 69 0.35 2.06 11.80
CA ALA A 69 -0.14 3.44 11.91
C ALA A 69 -1.36 3.48 12.85
N LEU A 70 -1.31 4.36 13.84
CA LEU A 70 -2.44 4.64 14.71
C LEU A 70 -3.24 5.81 14.13
N ASN A 71 -4.53 5.62 13.88
CA ASN A 71 -5.44 6.69 13.47
C ASN A 71 -6.43 7.05 14.58
N SER A 72 -6.78 8.32 14.64
CA SER A 72 -7.78 8.89 15.54
C SER A 72 -8.36 10.09 14.82
N ASN A 73 -9.66 10.35 15.01
CA ASN A 73 -10.28 11.56 14.48
C ASN A 73 -9.57 12.80 15.03
N ASP A 74 -9.49 13.86 14.22
CA ASP A 74 -8.74 15.07 14.59
C ASP A 74 -9.32 15.78 15.81
N GLU A 75 -10.65 15.79 15.95
CA GLU A 75 -11.34 16.30 17.14
C GLU A 75 -10.86 15.55 18.40
N THR A 76 -10.99 14.23 18.40
CA THR A 76 -10.56 13.38 19.51
C THR A 76 -9.07 13.54 19.81
N ARG A 77 -8.22 13.67 18.78
CA ARG A 77 -6.78 13.89 18.94
C ARG A 77 -6.49 15.24 19.60
N ASN A 78 -7.17 16.30 19.15
CA ASN A 78 -7.01 17.65 19.71
C ASN A 78 -7.52 17.70 21.15
N ASP A 79 -8.66 17.07 21.44
CA ASP A 79 -9.22 16.98 22.78
C ASP A 79 -8.25 16.30 23.75
N ARG A 80 -7.60 15.20 23.33
CA ARG A 80 -6.54 14.54 24.14
C ARG A 80 -5.36 15.46 24.40
N LEU A 81 -4.87 16.15 23.38
CA LEU A 81 -3.73 17.07 23.51
C LEU A 81 -4.05 18.23 24.48
N GLN A 82 -5.30 18.70 24.48
CA GLN A 82 -5.76 19.73 25.40
C GLN A 82 -5.96 19.16 26.82
N GLN A 83 -6.70 18.07 26.98
CA GLN A 83 -7.07 17.54 28.30
C GLN A 83 -5.93 16.85 29.04
N GLN A 84 -5.08 16.08 28.33
CA GLN A 84 -4.04 15.26 28.95
C GLN A 84 -2.70 15.99 29.06
N TYR A 85 -2.40 16.88 28.10
CA TYR A 85 -1.10 17.57 28.02
C TYR A 85 -1.18 19.09 28.24
N ASP A 86 -2.38 19.62 28.54
CA ASP A 86 -2.64 21.04 28.80
C ASP A 86 -2.07 21.96 27.69
N LEU A 87 -2.16 21.50 26.45
CA LEU A 87 -1.67 22.23 25.28
C LEU A 87 -2.74 23.19 24.76
N SER A 88 -2.33 24.42 24.49
CA SER A 88 -3.22 25.41 23.88
C SER A 88 -3.47 25.11 22.39
N SER A 89 -4.59 25.56 21.85
CA SER A 89 -4.92 25.39 20.42
C SER A 89 -3.82 25.92 19.48
N SER A 90 -3.14 27.01 19.85
CA SER A 90 -2.03 27.57 19.07
C SER A 90 -0.78 26.69 19.10
N GLN A 91 -0.51 25.99 20.21
CA GLN A 91 0.57 25.01 20.29
C GLN A 91 0.27 23.78 19.45
N ILE A 92 -0.99 23.31 19.44
CA ILE A 92 -1.43 22.18 18.61
C ILE A 92 -1.28 22.52 17.11
N GLU A 93 -1.67 23.73 16.69
CA GLU A 93 -1.44 24.20 15.32
C GLU A 93 0.06 24.24 14.95
N LEU A 94 0.92 24.69 15.87
CA LEU A 94 2.37 24.68 15.66
C LEU A 94 2.93 23.26 15.51
N ILE A 95 2.42 22.30 16.27
CA ILE A 95 2.77 20.87 16.16
C ILE A 95 2.32 20.34 14.80
N ASN A 96 1.04 20.52 14.44
CA ASN A 96 0.48 20.08 13.17
C ASN A 96 1.26 20.68 11.98
N LYS A 97 1.64 21.95 12.07
CA LYS A 97 2.47 22.62 11.05
C LYS A 97 3.88 22.02 10.97
N LYS A 98 4.50 21.69 12.10
CA LYS A 98 5.81 21.01 12.11
C LYS A 98 5.74 19.60 11.53
N GLU A 99 4.67 18.87 11.80
CA GLU A 99 4.47 17.49 11.35
C GLU A 99 4.09 17.40 9.86
N SER A 100 3.36 18.40 9.35
CA SER A 100 2.94 18.50 7.94
C SER A 100 3.94 19.22 7.04
N ASN A 101 4.94 19.91 7.60
CA ASN A 101 5.81 20.81 6.85
C ASN A 101 6.60 20.07 5.75
N LYS A 102 6.23 20.32 4.49
CA LYS A 102 7.05 20.04 3.31
C LYS A 102 8.24 21.01 3.31
N ILE A 103 9.33 20.64 3.98
CA ILE A 103 10.54 21.47 4.00
C ILE A 103 11.08 21.60 2.57
N LYS A 104 11.25 22.85 2.11
CA LYS A 104 11.64 23.19 0.72
C LYS A 104 13.06 22.74 0.33
N ASN A 105 13.93 22.47 1.31
CA ASN A 105 15.31 22.02 1.04
C ASN A 105 15.37 20.51 0.80
N GLN A 106 15.99 20.11 -0.32
CA GLN A 106 16.11 18.71 -0.74
C GLN A 106 16.76 17.83 0.35
N TYR A 107 17.86 18.27 0.98
CA TYR A 107 18.55 17.46 2.00
C TYR A 107 17.72 17.27 3.28
N SER A 108 17.10 18.35 3.78
CA SER A 108 16.31 18.29 5.01
C SER A 108 15.07 17.39 4.85
N SER A 109 14.52 17.28 3.63
CA SER A 109 13.40 16.37 3.35
C SER A 109 13.70 14.89 3.62
N PHE A 110 14.99 14.50 3.62
CA PHE A 110 15.41 13.13 3.92
C PHE A 110 15.61 12.87 5.42
N VAL A 111 15.95 13.91 6.19
CA VAL A 111 16.32 13.78 7.61
C VAL A 111 15.19 14.24 8.54
N SER A 112 14.30 15.13 8.07
CA SER A 112 13.22 15.67 8.87
C SER A 112 12.13 14.64 9.16
N GLN A 113 11.31 14.94 10.17
CA GLN A 113 10.09 14.17 10.43
C GLN A 113 9.11 14.34 9.26
N ASN A 114 8.43 13.26 8.90
CA ASN A 114 7.36 13.24 7.92
C ASN A 114 6.39 12.12 8.29
N ILE A 115 5.49 12.42 9.21
CA ILE A 115 4.54 11.45 9.78
C ILE A 115 3.54 11.01 8.71
N GLN A 116 3.09 11.93 7.86
CA GLN A 116 2.18 11.62 6.76
C GLN A 116 2.75 10.53 5.85
N LYS A 117 4.01 10.66 5.41
CA LYS A 117 4.63 9.62 4.58
C LYS A 117 4.83 8.31 5.34
N CYS A 118 5.08 8.34 6.66
CA CYS A 118 5.12 7.11 7.46
C CYS A 118 3.75 6.42 7.48
N TYR A 119 2.68 7.21 7.63
CA TYR A 119 1.31 6.74 7.59
C TYR A 119 0.98 6.12 6.22
N ASP A 120 1.34 6.79 5.12
CA ASP A 120 1.09 6.32 3.75
C ASP A 120 1.79 4.99 3.42
N ILE A 121 2.95 4.73 4.03
CA ILE A 121 3.73 3.50 3.83
C ILE A 121 3.45 2.45 4.89
N ALA A 122 2.55 2.69 5.86
CA ALA A 122 2.24 1.75 6.91
C ALA A 122 1.67 0.44 6.34
N ASP A 123 1.97 -0.65 7.04
CA ASP A 123 1.53 -1.99 6.64
C ASP A 123 0.18 -2.35 7.32
N ILE A 124 -0.06 -1.81 8.51
CA ILE A 124 -1.25 -2.07 9.33
C ILE A 124 -1.80 -0.74 9.84
N HIS A 125 -3.09 -0.50 9.68
CA HIS A 125 -3.79 0.66 10.20
C HIS A 125 -4.68 0.26 11.38
N VAL A 126 -4.46 0.88 12.53
CA VAL A 126 -5.17 0.58 13.77
C VAL A 126 -5.96 1.82 14.17
N SER A 127 -7.26 1.63 14.41
CA SER A 127 -8.13 2.73 14.80
C SER A 127 -8.22 2.91 16.31
N ASN A 128 -8.08 4.14 16.76
CA ASN A 128 -8.16 4.53 18.16
C ASN A 128 -9.22 5.62 18.35
N PRO A 129 -10.52 5.27 18.26
CA PRO A 129 -11.62 6.22 18.33
C PRO A 129 -11.86 6.82 19.74
N GLN A 130 -11.22 6.33 20.82
CA GLN A 130 -11.56 6.55 22.25
C GLN A 130 -13.03 6.90 22.52
N ILE A 131 -13.78 5.92 23.03
CA ILE A 131 -15.08 6.18 23.64
C ILE A 131 -14.84 6.42 25.14
N GLY A 132 -14.36 7.62 25.50
CA GLY A 132 -14.10 8.01 26.89
C GLY A 132 -12.61 8.05 27.30
N ALA A 133 -12.37 8.51 28.53
CA ALA A 133 -11.06 9.01 28.97
C ALA A 133 -9.93 7.96 29.02
N ASP A 134 -10.22 6.65 29.09
CA ASP A 134 -9.20 5.59 29.24
C ASP A 134 -9.60 4.24 28.64
N ASP A 135 -10.58 4.19 27.73
CA ASP A 135 -10.98 2.92 27.11
C ASP A 135 -10.02 2.51 25.98
N PHE A 136 -9.03 1.69 26.32
CA PHE A 136 -8.11 1.07 25.36
C PHE A 136 -8.59 -0.31 24.87
N THR A 137 -9.81 -0.73 25.16
CA THR A 137 -10.31 -2.07 24.81
C THR A 137 -10.29 -2.28 23.30
N PHE A 138 -10.75 -1.28 22.53
CA PHE A 138 -10.83 -1.38 21.07
C PHE A 138 -9.46 -1.48 20.39
N ILE A 139 -8.47 -0.69 20.83
CA ILE A 139 -7.10 -0.76 20.32
C ILE A 139 -6.41 -2.05 20.76
N THR A 140 -6.64 -2.49 22.01
CA THR A 140 -6.07 -3.72 22.56
C THR A 140 -6.55 -4.94 21.77
N TRP A 141 -7.84 -5.00 21.42
CA TRP A 141 -8.38 -6.08 20.59
C TRP A 141 -7.74 -6.12 19.20
N GLN A 142 -7.56 -4.98 18.54
CA GLN A 142 -6.89 -4.91 17.24
C GLN A 142 -5.42 -5.33 17.33
N ILE A 143 -4.69 -4.85 18.33
CA ILE A 143 -3.28 -5.24 18.54
C ILE A 143 -3.20 -6.75 18.82
N ALA A 144 -4.07 -7.29 19.67
CA ALA A 144 -4.12 -8.71 19.95
C ALA A 144 -4.41 -9.54 18.68
N LYS A 145 -5.35 -9.10 17.84
CA LYS A 145 -5.64 -9.68 16.52
C LYS A 145 -4.37 -9.76 15.66
N PHE A 146 -3.65 -8.65 15.52
CA PHE A 146 -2.45 -8.62 14.68
C PHE A 146 -1.26 -9.38 15.28
N VAL A 147 -1.08 -9.36 16.60
CA VAL A 147 -0.06 -10.17 17.27
C VAL A 147 -0.34 -11.66 17.05
N ALA A 148 -1.61 -12.10 17.17
CA ALA A 148 -1.99 -13.48 16.87
C ALA A 148 -1.68 -13.85 15.41
N LEU A 149 -2.02 -12.99 14.45
CA LEU A 149 -1.69 -13.19 13.02
C LEU A 149 -0.19 -13.20 12.73
N ILE A 150 0.61 -12.38 13.43
CA ILE A 150 2.08 -12.39 13.30
C ILE A 150 2.66 -13.70 13.82
N MET A 151 2.10 -14.23 14.91
CA MET A 151 2.53 -15.49 15.50
C MET A 151 2.05 -16.71 14.70
N HIS A 152 0.87 -16.62 14.10
CA HIS A 152 0.23 -17.69 13.34
C HIS A 152 -0.51 -17.09 12.12
N PRO A 153 0.19 -16.93 10.98
CA PRO A 153 -0.42 -16.43 9.75
C PRO A 153 -1.56 -17.33 9.26
N GLY A 154 -2.67 -16.72 8.85
CA GLY A 154 -3.85 -17.42 8.36
C GLY A 154 -4.76 -18.01 9.44
N ILE A 155 -4.48 -17.78 10.73
CA ILE A 155 -5.34 -18.24 11.84
C ILE A 155 -6.76 -17.66 11.78
N ILE A 156 -6.90 -16.45 11.25
CA ILE A 156 -8.17 -15.80 10.97
C ILE A 156 -8.17 -15.26 9.55
N MET A 157 -9.36 -15.13 8.96
CA MET A 157 -9.54 -14.59 7.62
C MET A 157 -9.58 -13.05 7.62
N PRO A 158 -9.18 -12.39 6.52
CA PRO A 158 -9.30 -10.94 6.37
C PRO A 158 -10.77 -10.51 6.32
N SER A 159 -11.07 -9.35 6.92
CA SER A 159 -12.41 -8.76 6.87
C SER A 159 -12.78 -8.32 5.44
N SER A 160 -14.06 -8.06 5.19
CA SER A 160 -14.51 -7.57 3.89
C SER A 160 -13.92 -6.22 3.54
N GLU A 161 -13.77 -5.34 4.53
CA GLU A 161 -13.11 -4.05 4.42
C GLU A 161 -11.62 -4.23 4.04
N GLU A 162 -10.91 -5.13 4.72
CA GLU A 162 -9.50 -5.44 4.43
C GLU A 162 -9.32 -5.94 3.00
N ARG A 163 -10.19 -6.86 2.53
CA ARG A 163 -10.16 -7.35 1.15
C ARG A 163 -10.37 -6.21 0.14
N CYS A 164 -11.38 -5.37 0.35
CA CYS A 164 -11.74 -4.32 -0.59
C CYS A 164 -10.70 -3.20 -0.62
N MET A 165 -10.16 -2.81 0.55
CA MET A 165 -9.08 -1.84 0.64
C MET A 165 -7.77 -2.40 0.07
N GLN A 166 -7.47 -3.69 0.26
CA GLN A 166 -6.31 -4.31 -0.37
C GLN A 166 -6.39 -4.25 -1.91
N ILE A 167 -7.58 -4.44 -2.48
CA ILE A 167 -7.79 -4.30 -3.93
C ILE A 167 -7.52 -2.86 -4.38
N ALA A 168 -8.08 -1.86 -3.69
CA ALA A 168 -7.82 -0.45 -3.98
C ALA A 168 -6.33 -0.11 -3.83
N HIS A 169 -5.69 -0.63 -2.78
CA HIS A 169 -4.27 -0.45 -2.51
C HIS A 169 -3.39 -1.06 -3.61
N THR A 170 -3.73 -2.23 -4.12
CA THR A 170 -3.02 -2.85 -5.26
C THR A 170 -3.26 -2.06 -6.55
N ALA A 171 -4.49 -1.63 -6.81
CA ALA A 171 -4.84 -0.83 -8.00
C ALA A 171 -4.02 0.45 -8.11
N LYS A 172 -3.65 1.08 -6.99
CA LYS A 172 -2.81 2.29 -6.96
C LYS A 172 -1.47 2.11 -7.69
N LEU A 173 -0.93 0.89 -7.76
CA LEU A 173 0.35 0.58 -8.41
C LEU A 173 0.30 0.75 -9.93
N ASN A 174 -0.91 0.76 -10.52
CA ASN A 174 -1.11 1.04 -11.95
C ASN A 174 -1.03 2.54 -12.28
N SER A 175 -0.95 3.41 -11.27
CA SER A 175 -0.89 4.85 -11.46
C SER A 175 0.45 5.30 -12.05
N GLY A 176 0.37 5.93 -13.23
CA GLY A 176 1.50 6.66 -13.83
C GLY A 176 1.51 8.15 -13.51
N CYS A 177 0.74 8.60 -12.51
CA CYS A 177 0.77 10.00 -12.07
C CYS A 177 1.99 10.27 -11.17
N LEU A 178 2.70 11.37 -11.43
CA LEU A 178 3.90 11.74 -10.65
C LEU A 178 3.57 12.40 -9.30
N SER A 179 2.35 12.94 -9.14
CA SER A 179 1.99 13.74 -7.97
C SER A 179 1.57 12.86 -6.78
N ARG A 180 0.69 11.89 -7.02
CA ARG A 180 0.19 10.92 -6.03
C ARG A 180 -0.14 9.61 -6.75
N GLN A 181 -0.04 8.49 -6.05
CA GLN A 181 -0.54 7.20 -6.52
C GLN A 181 -1.75 6.83 -5.68
N VAL A 182 -2.93 6.90 -6.27
CA VAL A 182 -4.20 6.66 -5.60
C VAL A 182 -4.91 5.52 -6.31
N GLY A 183 -5.48 4.62 -5.52
CA GLY A 183 -6.33 3.54 -6.00
C GLY A 183 -7.68 3.55 -5.29
N ALA A 184 -8.70 3.05 -5.96
CA ALA A 184 -10.05 2.96 -5.46
C ALA A 184 -10.72 1.65 -5.88
N SER A 185 -11.63 1.16 -5.06
CA SER A 185 -12.51 0.04 -5.35
C SER A 185 -13.93 0.38 -4.92
N ILE A 186 -14.91 -0.06 -5.70
CA ILE A 186 -16.33 0.18 -5.45
C ILE A 186 -17.01 -1.16 -5.32
N THR A 187 -17.88 -1.26 -4.34
CA THR A 187 -18.66 -2.46 -4.06
C THR A 187 -20.15 -2.14 -3.96
N ASP A 188 -20.99 -3.16 -4.02
CA ASP A 188 -22.37 -3.06 -3.55
C ASP A 188 -22.45 -3.09 -2.01
N GLU A 189 -23.67 -3.13 -1.48
CA GLU A 189 -23.91 -3.17 -0.05
C GLU A 189 -23.32 -4.41 0.64
N PHE A 190 -23.10 -5.51 -0.10
CA PHE A 190 -22.60 -6.80 0.38
C PHE A 190 -21.09 -7.00 0.14
N PHE A 191 -20.35 -5.93 -0.14
CA PHE A 191 -18.91 -5.98 -0.44
C PHE A 191 -18.56 -6.77 -1.71
N SER A 192 -19.50 -6.95 -2.65
CA SER A 192 -19.19 -7.51 -3.97
C SER A 192 -18.55 -6.45 -4.84
N LEU A 193 -17.36 -6.73 -5.36
CA LEU A 193 -16.60 -5.79 -6.19
C LEU A 193 -17.34 -5.48 -7.50
N LYS A 194 -17.60 -4.20 -7.76
CA LYS A 194 -18.24 -3.71 -8.99
C LYS A 194 -17.28 -2.97 -9.91
N GLY A 195 -16.31 -2.24 -9.34
CA GLY A 195 -15.36 -1.46 -10.11
C GLY A 195 -14.06 -1.23 -9.36
N ILE A 196 -12.98 -1.07 -10.12
CA ILE A 196 -11.66 -0.68 -9.62
C ILE A 196 -11.17 0.52 -10.41
N GLY A 197 -10.38 1.38 -9.78
CA GLY A 197 -9.83 2.55 -10.45
C GLY A 197 -8.51 2.98 -9.83
N TRP A 198 -7.73 3.68 -10.63
CA TRP A 198 -6.50 4.33 -10.22
C TRP A 198 -6.35 5.62 -11.00
N ASN A 199 -5.60 6.56 -10.44
CA ASN A 199 -5.42 7.83 -11.07
C ASN A 199 -4.48 7.71 -12.29
N THR A 200 -5.00 8.02 -13.47
CA THR A 200 -4.31 7.87 -14.76
C THR A 200 -4.88 8.86 -15.77
N PRO A 201 -4.12 9.30 -16.78
CA PRO A 201 -4.68 10.07 -17.88
C PRO A 201 -5.82 9.32 -18.59
N PRO A 202 -6.66 10.04 -19.37
CA PRO A 202 -7.68 9.42 -20.20
C PRO A 202 -7.11 8.29 -21.06
N GLU A 203 -7.95 7.29 -21.33
CA GLU A 203 -7.57 6.13 -22.13
C GLU A 203 -7.01 6.54 -23.49
N GLY A 204 -5.94 5.86 -23.90
CA GLY A 204 -5.19 6.18 -25.12
C GLY A 204 -4.11 7.26 -24.96
N GLN A 205 -4.03 7.95 -23.81
CA GLN A 205 -2.99 8.95 -23.57
C GLN A 205 -1.81 8.40 -22.75
N ALA A 206 -0.59 8.85 -23.07
CA ALA A 206 0.62 8.47 -22.35
C ALA A 206 0.59 8.96 -20.87
N PRO A 207 0.82 8.06 -19.88
CA PRO A 207 1.00 8.40 -18.48
C PRO A 207 2.17 9.37 -18.23
N CYS A 208 2.06 10.22 -17.21
CA CYS A 208 3.10 11.22 -16.91
C CYS A 208 4.48 10.58 -16.62
N SER A 209 4.51 9.41 -15.98
CA SER A 209 5.74 8.67 -15.69
C SER A 209 6.49 8.14 -16.91
N LEU A 210 5.80 7.97 -18.06
CA LEU A 210 6.41 7.48 -19.29
C LEU A 210 6.85 8.61 -20.21
N ARG A 211 6.41 9.84 -19.97
CA ARG A 211 6.75 11.01 -20.79
C ARG A 211 8.11 11.55 -20.40
N ASN A 212 8.96 11.78 -21.40
CA ASN A 212 10.27 12.37 -21.21
C ASN A 212 10.24 13.84 -21.60
N VAL A 213 10.76 14.72 -20.74
CA VAL A 213 10.83 16.15 -21.03
C VAL A 213 11.70 16.47 -22.24
N TYR A 214 12.72 15.66 -22.53
CA TYR A 214 13.58 15.88 -23.69
C TYR A 214 12.86 15.59 -25.01
N ASP A 215 11.91 14.67 -25.01
CA ASP A 215 11.07 14.35 -26.16
C ASP A 215 10.12 15.53 -26.46
N LEU A 216 9.54 16.14 -25.41
CA LEU A 216 8.78 17.39 -25.53
C LEU A 216 9.63 18.54 -26.10
N ILE A 217 10.85 18.75 -25.57
CA ILE A 217 11.72 19.86 -26.00
C ILE A 217 12.16 19.66 -27.46
N SER A 218 12.41 18.42 -27.87
CA SER A 218 12.92 18.08 -29.20
C SER A 218 11.85 17.74 -30.24
N HIS A 219 10.55 17.82 -29.89
CA HIS A 219 9.43 17.41 -30.74
C HIS A 219 9.55 15.97 -31.24
N LYS A 220 9.93 15.08 -30.33
CA LYS A 220 9.90 13.64 -30.57
C LYS A 220 8.68 13.12 -29.82
N ASP A 221 7.82 12.37 -30.50
CA ASP A 221 6.58 11.80 -29.95
C ASP A 221 5.36 12.75 -29.84
N ASP A 222 4.83 13.17 -30.98
CA ASP A 222 3.59 13.98 -31.05
C ASP A 222 2.33 13.28 -30.49
N GLN A 223 2.37 11.96 -30.25
CA GLN A 223 1.24 11.22 -29.68
C GLN A 223 1.23 11.32 -28.15
N ALA A 224 2.40 11.36 -27.51
CA ALA A 224 2.52 11.49 -26.07
C ALA A 224 2.29 12.93 -25.56
N PHE A 225 2.42 13.95 -26.42
CA PHE A 225 2.29 15.35 -26.04
C PHE A 225 1.03 16.02 -26.62
N SER A 226 0.38 16.86 -25.81
CA SER A 226 -0.76 17.62 -26.28
C SER A 226 -0.32 18.73 -27.24
N LYS A 227 -1.20 19.14 -28.16
CA LYS A 227 -0.97 20.31 -29.02
C LYS A 227 -0.64 21.58 -28.22
N PHE A 228 -1.21 21.72 -27.02
CA PHE A 228 -0.90 22.81 -26.12
C PHE A 228 0.58 22.78 -25.70
N GLU A 229 1.06 21.64 -25.20
CA GLU A 229 2.45 21.49 -24.76
C GLU A 229 3.44 21.66 -25.91
N ASN A 230 3.11 21.17 -27.11
CA ASN A 230 3.97 21.27 -28.28
C ASN A 230 4.05 22.70 -28.84
N ASN A 231 2.92 23.42 -28.87
CA ASN A 231 2.82 24.71 -29.56
C ASN A 231 3.02 25.92 -28.63
N ASN A 232 2.85 25.75 -27.31
CA ASN A 232 3.02 26.84 -26.36
C ASN A 232 4.52 27.06 -26.09
N LYS A 233 5.04 28.18 -26.62
CA LYS A 233 6.45 28.55 -26.47
C LYS A 233 6.84 28.81 -25.02
N GLU A 234 6.02 29.54 -24.27
CA GLU A 234 6.27 29.85 -22.85
C GLU A 234 6.39 28.58 -22.00
N PHE A 235 5.49 27.62 -22.21
CA PHE A 235 5.54 26.33 -21.52
C PHE A 235 6.83 25.56 -21.80
N ARG A 236 7.28 25.57 -23.06
CA ARG A 236 8.49 24.85 -23.47
C ARG A 236 9.77 25.54 -23.04
N ASP A 237 9.80 26.86 -23.09
CA ASP A 237 10.93 27.65 -22.60
C ASP A 237 11.11 27.40 -21.09
N LEU A 238 10.02 27.41 -20.31
CA LEU A 238 10.06 27.03 -18.89
C LEU A 238 10.54 25.59 -18.68
N ALA A 239 10.01 24.63 -19.45
CA ALA A 239 10.44 23.23 -19.34
C ALA A 239 11.94 23.07 -19.66
N LYS A 240 12.44 23.80 -20.65
CA LYS A 240 13.86 23.81 -21.04
C LYS A 240 14.73 24.44 -19.96
N ASP A 241 14.32 25.55 -19.37
CA ASP A 241 15.07 26.22 -18.31
C ASP A 241 15.18 25.36 -17.04
N LEU A 242 14.10 24.65 -16.70
CA LEU A 242 14.06 23.79 -15.53
C LEU A 242 14.80 22.48 -15.73
N TYR A 243 14.72 21.85 -16.91
CA TYR A 243 15.18 20.48 -17.13
C TYR A 243 16.37 20.31 -18.10
N ASP A 244 16.76 21.35 -18.84
CA ASP A 244 17.87 21.33 -19.82
C ASP A 244 18.93 22.41 -19.57
N ASN A 245 19.11 22.82 -18.31
CA ASN A 245 20.22 23.67 -17.89
C ASN A 245 21.55 22.90 -17.72
N ASP A 246 22.68 23.63 -17.72
CA ASP A 246 24.02 23.03 -17.66
C ASP A 246 24.25 22.20 -16.40
N LYS A 247 23.61 22.57 -15.29
CA LYS A 247 23.64 21.79 -14.05
C LYS A 247 23.06 20.40 -14.24
N ILE A 248 21.92 20.27 -14.92
CA ILE A 248 21.28 18.98 -15.17
C ILE A 248 22.04 18.19 -16.23
N LYS A 249 22.58 18.85 -17.26
CA LYS A 249 23.44 18.19 -18.27
C LYS A 249 24.65 17.53 -17.62
N ASN A 250 25.32 18.22 -16.70
CA ASN A 250 26.43 17.67 -15.92
C ASN A 250 26.01 16.50 -15.01
N CYS A 251 24.74 16.45 -14.61
CA CYS A 251 24.19 15.38 -13.79
C CYS A 251 23.58 14.21 -14.59
N ARG A 252 23.58 14.23 -15.93
CA ARG A 252 22.95 13.17 -16.75
C ARG A 252 23.55 11.79 -16.51
N THR A 253 24.85 11.72 -16.23
CA THR A 253 25.55 10.47 -15.89
C THR A 253 24.96 9.79 -14.65
N TYR A 254 24.42 10.54 -13.69
CA TYR A 254 23.76 9.99 -12.49
C TYR A 254 22.40 9.36 -12.79
N LEU A 255 21.75 9.71 -13.91
CA LEU A 255 20.44 9.17 -14.27
C LEU A 255 20.52 7.69 -14.67
N LYS A 256 21.67 7.20 -15.14
CA LYS A 256 21.88 5.79 -15.55
C LYS A 256 20.76 5.26 -16.46
N GLY A 257 20.33 6.07 -17.43
CA GLY A 257 19.27 5.72 -18.38
C GLY A 257 17.83 5.90 -17.87
N ARG A 258 17.63 6.47 -16.66
CA ARG A 258 16.28 6.78 -16.16
C ARG A 258 15.63 7.91 -16.94
N ASN A 259 14.32 7.76 -17.16
CA ASN A 259 13.47 8.78 -17.77
C ASN A 259 13.45 10.07 -16.91
N VAL A 260 13.42 11.22 -17.58
CA VAL A 260 13.23 12.54 -16.95
C VAL A 260 11.79 12.98 -17.18
N SER A 261 10.90 12.54 -16.30
CA SER A 261 9.48 12.88 -16.35
C SER A 261 9.17 14.21 -15.66
N TYR A 262 8.07 14.84 -16.06
CA TYR A 262 7.59 16.11 -15.48
C TYR A 262 6.09 16.07 -15.20
N CYS A 263 5.66 16.85 -14.20
CA CYS A 263 4.26 17.02 -13.85
C CYS A 263 3.72 18.25 -14.60
N PHE A 264 2.77 18.04 -15.52
CA PHE A 264 2.16 19.14 -16.29
C PHE A 264 1.56 20.22 -15.37
N LYS A 265 0.84 19.81 -14.31
CA LYS A 265 0.25 20.72 -13.34
C LYS A 265 1.29 21.64 -12.69
N ASP A 266 2.45 21.10 -12.33
CA ASP A 266 3.46 21.88 -11.60
C ASP A 266 4.07 22.95 -12.51
N LEU A 267 4.33 22.62 -13.78
CA LEU A 267 4.78 23.60 -14.77
C LEU A 267 3.70 24.65 -15.07
N LYS A 268 2.44 24.21 -15.27
CA LYS A 268 1.34 25.12 -15.60
C LYS A 268 1.04 26.10 -14.45
N ASN A 269 1.00 25.62 -13.21
CA ASN A 269 0.80 26.47 -12.04
C ASN A 269 1.96 27.46 -11.82
N GLN A 270 3.17 27.14 -12.28
CA GLN A 270 4.29 28.07 -12.23
C GLN A 270 4.14 29.19 -13.27
N ILE A 271 3.58 28.89 -14.45
CA ILE A 271 3.29 29.89 -15.49
C ILE A 271 2.12 30.78 -15.08
N ASP A 272 1.05 30.19 -14.56
CA ASP A 272 -0.16 30.92 -14.17
C ASP A 272 0.01 31.69 -12.85
N GLU A 273 1.11 31.47 -12.14
CA GLU A 273 1.39 31.98 -10.78
C GLU A 273 0.28 31.68 -9.76
N GLU A 274 -0.61 30.74 -10.08
CA GLU A 274 -1.77 30.33 -9.30
C GLU A 274 -1.75 28.82 -9.05
N LYS A 275 -2.17 28.42 -7.85
CA LYS A 275 -2.32 27.00 -7.52
C LYS A 275 -3.67 26.49 -7.99
N ASN A 276 -3.72 25.90 -9.17
CA ASN A 276 -4.90 25.21 -9.65
C ASN A 276 -4.73 23.68 -9.59
N GLN A 277 -5.67 22.99 -8.94
CA GLN A 277 -5.65 21.52 -8.85
C GLN A 277 -6.29 20.83 -10.07
N VAL A 278 -7.06 21.56 -10.87
CA VAL A 278 -7.80 21.01 -12.02
C VAL A 278 -6.88 20.70 -13.22
N HIS A 279 -5.69 21.29 -13.27
CA HIS A 279 -4.73 21.09 -14.37
C HIS A 279 -4.00 19.73 -14.33
N THR A 280 -4.37 18.81 -13.43
CA THR A 280 -3.84 17.44 -13.50
C THR A 280 -4.33 16.73 -14.76
N ARG A 281 -3.41 16.13 -15.52
CA ARG A 281 -3.78 15.27 -16.67
C ARG A 281 -4.47 13.98 -16.26
N ALA A 282 -4.19 13.48 -15.06
CA ALA A 282 -4.76 12.23 -14.58
C ALA A 282 -6.19 12.45 -14.05
N LEU A 283 -7.10 11.58 -14.45
CA LEU A 283 -8.37 11.37 -13.75
C LEU A 283 -8.09 10.87 -12.34
N HIS A 284 -9.02 11.12 -11.43
CA HIS A 284 -8.95 10.60 -10.06
C HIS A 284 -9.25 9.09 -10.03
N ALA A 285 -8.80 8.40 -8.99
CA ALA A 285 -8.96 6.96 -8.89
C ALA A 285 -10.43 6.55 -8.74
N GLU A 286 -11.15 7.29 -7.90
CA GLU A 286 -12.58 7.13 -7.62
C GLU A 286 -13.40 7.40 -8.87
N GLU A 287 -13.08 8.49 -9.59
CA GLU A 287 -13.70 8.82 -10.87
C GLU A 287 -13.49 7.70 -11.89
N ASN A 288 -12.25 7.22 -12.04
CA ASN A 288 -11.96 6.15 -12.96
C ASN A 288 -12.72 4.87 -12.55
N ALA A 289 -12.82 4.55 -11.25
CA ALA A 289 -13.58 3.40 -10.78
C ALA A 289 -15.08 3.49 -11.16
N PHE A 290 -15.70 4.68 -11.06
CA PHE A 290 -17.06 4.91 -11.55
C PHE A 290 -17.14 4.74 -13.08
N LEU A 291 -16.20 5.33 -13.82
CA LEU A 291 -16.17 5.25 -15.28
C LEU A 291 -15.97 3.83 -15.81
N GLN A 292 -15.18 2.99 -15.14
CA GLN A 292 -15.01 1.58 -15.53
C GLN A 292 -16.35 0.82 -15.50
N ILE A 293 -17.17 1.06 -14.47
CA ILE A 293 -18.50 0.46 -14.35
C ILE A 293 -19.39 0.91 -15.52
N VAL A 294 -19.41 2.21 -15.82
CA VAL A 294 -20.24 2.76 -16.90
C VAL A 294 -19.76 2.29 -18.27
N LYS A 295 -18.45 2.33 -18.52
CA LYS A 295 -17.82 1.99 -19.80
C LYS A 295 -18.15 0.56 -20.25
N TYR A 296 -18.20 -0.39 -19.32
CA TYR A 296 -18.46 -1.79 -19.63
C TYR A 296 -19.90 -2.25 -19.33
N GLY A 297 -20.81 -1.33 -18.97
CA GLY A 297 -22.21 -1.66 -18.71
C GLY A 297 -22.45 -2.47 -17.44
N GLY A 298 -21.75 -2.14 -16.35
CA GLY A 298 -21.87 -2.81 -15.06
C GLY A 298 -23.18 -2.54 -14.31
N GLN A 299 -23.38 -3.27 -13.21
CA GLN A 299 -24.54 -3.10 -12.32
C GLN A 299 -24.49 -1.76 -11.58
N GLY A 300 -25.66 -1.24 -11.21
CA GLY A 300 -25.78 -0.05 -10.38
C GLY A 300 -25.14 -0.24 -8.99
N ILE A 301 -24.64 0.86 -8.42
CA ILE A 301 -23.89 0.88 -7.15
C ILE A 301 -24.62 1.64 -6.02
N LYS A 302 -25.94 1.86 -6.18
CA LYS A 302 -26.77 2.50 -5.15
C LYS A 302 -26.79 1.64 -3.89
N GLY A 303 -26.54 2.24 -2.72
CA GLY A 303 -26.34 1.50 -1.47
C GLY A 303 -24.91 0.98 -1.28
N GLY A 304 -24.05 1.14 -2.29
CA GLY A 304 -22.70 0.59 -2.32
C GLY A 304 -21.71 1.32 -1.41
N LYS A 305 -20.49 0.79 -1.40
CA LYS A 305 -19.37 1.29 -0.60
C LYS A 305 -18.18 1.65 -1.49
N LEU A 306 -17.51 2.75 -1.17
CA LEU A 306 -16.29 3.22 -1.83
C LEU A 306 -15.09 3.00 -0.90
N PHE A 307 -14.07 2.32 -1.39
CA PHE A 307 -12.76 2.21 -0.72
C PHE A 307 -11.74 2.98 -1.54
N THR A 308 -10.96 3.85 -0.91
CA THR A 308 -9.96 4.66 -1.61
C THR A 308 -8.71 4.84 -0.76
N THR A 309 -7.53 4.88 -1.38
CA THR A 309 -6.27 5.06 -0.65
C THR A 309 -6.04 6.50 -0.21
N SER A 310 -6.86 7.44 -0.64
CA SER A 310 -6.85 8.85 -0.21
C SER A 310 -8.29 9.35 -0.17
N SER A 311 -8.67 10.17 0.82
CA SER A 311 -10.07 10.56 0.95
C SER A 311 -10.56 11.34 -0.29
N PRO A 312 -11.86 11.21 -0.64
CA PRO A 312 -12.35 11.80 -1.88
C PRO A 312 -12.26 13.32 -1.90
N CYS A 313 -11.83 13.91 -3.02
CA CYS A 313 -11.97 15.36 -3.22
C CYS A 313 -13.44 15.77 -3.38
N GLU A 314 -13.74 17.06 -3.38
CA GLU A 314 -15.11 17.59 -3.50
C GLU A 314 -15.83 17.09 -4.76
N LEU A 315 -15.11 16.96 -5.88
CA LEU A 315 -15.69 16.44 -7.13
C LEU A 315 -15.97 14.94 -7.07
N CYS A 316 -15.08 14.16 -6.45
CA CYS A 316 -15.29 12.72 -6.29
C CYS A 316 -16.37 12.44 -5.25
N ALA A 317 -16.45 13.23 -4.18
CA ALA A 317 -17.50 13.18 -3.18
C ALA A 317 -18.88 13.45 -3.80
N LYS A 318 -19.01 14.50 -4.64
CA LYS A 318 -20.23 14.79 -5.39
C LYS A 318 -20.68 13.60 -6.25
N LYS A 319 -19.74 12.98 -6.96
CA LYS A 319 -20.01 11.79 -7.80
C LYS A 319 -20.44 10.59 -6.96
N ALA A 320 -19.74 10.30 -5.87
CA ALA A 320 -20.07 9.21 -4.96
C ALA A 320 -21.48 9.39 -4.37
N TYR A 321 -21.81 10.60 -3.90
CA TYR A 321 -23.13 10.95 -3.37
C TYR A 321 -24.22 10.77 -4.44
N GLN A 322 -24.00 11.31 -5.64
CA GLN A 322 -24.93 11.22 -6.77
C GLN A 322 -25.21 9.76 -7.19
N LEU A 323 -24.20 8.89 -7.13
CA LEU A 323 -24.31 7.47 -7.46
C LEU A 323 -24.95 6.65 -6.32
N GLY A 324 -25.21 7.27 -5.17
CA GLY A 324 -25.90 6.66 -4.04
C GLY A 324 -25.00 5.78 -3.17
N ILE A 325 -23.68 6.02 -3.15
CA ILE A 325 -22.76 5.39 -2.19
C ILE A 325 -23.18 5.76 -0.77
N ARG A 326 -23.12 4.80 0.16
CA ARG A 326 -23.53 4.97 1.56
C ARG A 326 -22.40 4.89 2.56
N GLU A 327 -21.27 4.30 2.19
CA GLU A 327 -20.11 4.19 3.08
C GLU A 327 -18.84 4.46 2.28
N VAL A 328 -17.92 5.22 2.88
CA VAL A 328 -16.63 5.58 2.28
C VAL A 328 -15.54 5.23 3.27
N TYR A 329 -14.67 4.32 2.87
CA TYR A 329 -13.49 3.91 3.60
C TYR A 329 -12.24 4.51 2.96
N TYR A 330 -11.41 5.19 3.74
CA TYR A 330 -10.20 5.82 3.22
C TYR A 330 -8.98 5.63 4.13
N LEU A 331 -7.78 5.62 3.55
CA LEU A 331 -6.54 5.54 4.31
C LEU A 331 -6.09 6.92 4.79
N ASP A 332 -5.76 7.80 3.85
CA ASP A 332 -5.17 9.12 4.07
C ASP A 332 -6.23 10.22 4.00
N PRO A 333 -6.44 11.04 5.06
CA PRO A 333 -7.30 12.21 4.97
C PRO A 333 -6.73 13.23 3.98
N TYR A 334 -7.50 13.50 2.92
CA TYR A 334 -7.18 14.51 1.93
C TYR A 334 -7.58 15.91 2.44
N PRO A 335 -6.71 16.93 2.30
CA PRO A 335 -7.06 18.29 2.69
C PRO A 335 -8.15 18.85 1.78
N GLY A 336 -9.31 19.18 2.34
CA GLY A 336 -10.45 19.74 1.62
C GLY A 336 -11.68 19.89 2.50
N ILE A 337 -12.79 20.31 1.90
CA ILE A 337 -14.08 20.49 2.59
C ILE A 337 -15.08 19.40 2.20
N SER A 338 -14.61 18.31 1.57
CA SER A 338 -15.48 17.27 1.01
C SER A 338 -16.42 16.64 2.04
N GLU A 339 -15.93 16.43 3.27
CA GLU A 339 -16.69 15.89 4.40
C GLU A 339 -17.80 16.86 4.81
N ASP A 340 -17.43 18.00 5.40
CA ASP A 340 -18.35 19.03 5.91
C ASP A 340 -19.32 19.57 4.85
N HIS A 341 -18.87 19.75 3.61
CA HIS A 341 -19.66 20.39 2.57
C HIS A 341 -20.55 19.42 1.78
N ILE A 342 -20.06 18.22 1.47
CA ILE A 342 -20.75 17.28 0.57
C ILE A 342 -21.33 16.10 1.33
N PHE A 343 -20.50 15.37 2.07
CA PHE A 343 -20.93 14.13 2.69
C PHE A 343 -21.85 14.35 3.90
N GLU A 344 -21.62 15.39 4.68
CA GLU A 344 -22.46 15.77 5.82
C GLU A 344 -23.73 16.53 5.43
N SER A 345 -23.95 16.79 4.14
CA SER A 345 -25.10 17.52 3.64
C SER A 345 -26.22 16.60 3.11
N GLY A 346 -27.46 17.09 3.16
CA GLY A 346 -28.65 16.42 2.64
C GLY A 346 -29.17 15.25 3.49
N ILE A 347 -30.08 14.47 2.90
CA ILE A 347 -30.84 13.39 3.56
C ILE A 347 -30.05 12.07 3.57
N ASN A 348 -29.20 11.86 2.57
CA ASN A 348 -28.60 10.56 2.26
C ASN A 348 -27.09 10.53 2.54
N ARG A 349 -26.69 11.04 3.71
CA ARG A 349 -25.30 11.22 4.12
C ARG A 349 -24.53 9.90 4.15
N PRO A 350 -23.47 9.74 3.33
CA PRO A 350 -22.60 8.58 3.42
C PRO A 350 -21.79 8.60 4.71
N LYS A 351 -21.56 7.45 5.33
CA LYS A 351 -20.68 7.32 6.50
C LYS A 351 -19.22 7.30 6.05
N LEU A 352 -18.43 8.23 6.56
CA LEU A 352 -16.98 8.24 6.37
C LEU A 352 -16.32 7.44 7.48
N THR A 353 -15.33 6.62 7.14
CA THR A 353 -14.60 5.80 8.11
C THR A 353 -13.15 5.68 7.67
N MET A 354 -12.23 6.12 8.54
CA MET A 354 -10.81 5.82 8.35
C MET A 354 -10.61 4.31 8.43
N PHE A 355 -9.94 3.76 7.42
CA PHE A 355 -9.72 2.34 7.31
C PHE A 355 -8.86 1.82 8.47
N SER A 356 -9.22 0.63 8.94
CA SER A 356 -8.44 -0.15 9.89
C SER A 356 -8.32 -1.58 9.39
N GLY A 357 -7.10 -2.10 9.41
CA GLY A 357 -6.78 -3.38 8.81
C GLY A 357 -5.35 -3.47 8.29
N ALA A 358 -4.95 -4.66 7.85
CA ALA A 358 -3.68 -4.87 7.17
C ALA A 358 -3.82 -4.68 5.66
N ILE A 359 -2.82 -4.06 5.03
CA ILE A 359 -2.73 -3.81 3.59
C ILE A 359 -1.32 -4.06 3.06
N GLY A 360 -1.17 -4.04 1.73
CA GLY A 360 0.11 -4.17 1.06
C GLY A 360 0.78 -5.49 1.36
N ARG A 361 2.01 -5.44 1.87
CA ARG A 361 2.80 -6.63 2.18
C ARG A 361 2.24 -7.39 3.38
N ALA A 362 1.85 -6.69 4.44
CA ALA A 362 1.36 -7.33 5.66
C ALA A 362 0.08 -8.12 5.42
N TYR A 363 -0.80 -7.67 4.51
CA TYR A 363 -1.99 -8.44 4.14
C TYR A 363 -1.64 -9.89 3.76
N HIS A 364 -0.65 -10.08 2.88
CA HIS A 364 -0.21 -11.43 2.50
C HIS A 364 0.54 -12.14 3.64
N GLN A 365 1.46 -11.44 4.31
CA GLN A 365 2.25 -12.05 5.40
C GLN A 365 1.39 -12.53 6.59
N LEU A 366 0.25 -11.89 6.83
CA LEU A 366 -0.63 -12.18 7.95
C LEU A 366 -1.73 -13.18 7.59
N TYR A 367 -2.30 -13.09 6.38
CA TYR A 367 -3.47 -13.89 6.01
C TYR A 367 -3.16 -15.13 5.17
N GLU A 368 -1.93 -15.26 4.65
CA GLU A 368 -1.50 -16.47 3.95
C GLU A 368 -1.00 -17.52 4.96
N PRO A 369 -1.68 -18.67 5.10
CA PRO A 369 -1.24 -19.70 6.02
C PRO A 369 0.03 -20.39 5.52
N ILE A 370 0.93 -20.73 6.44
CA ILE A 370 2.21 -21.40 6.12
C ILE A 370 1.96 -22.79 5.49
N MET A 371 0.92 -23.47 5.97
CA MET A 371 0.45 -24.73 5.42
C MET A 371 -1.07 -24.81 5.57
N ALA A 372 -1.72 -25.74 4.89
CA ALA A 372 -3.18 -25.86 5.01
C ALA A 372 -3.57 -26.15 6.47
N PRO A 373 -4.55 -25.42 7.06
CA PRO A 373 -4.93 -25.60 8.47
C PRO A 373 -5.33 -27.04 8.82
N LYS A 374 -5.93 -27.76 7.86
CA LYS A 374 -6.27 -29.18 8.01
C LYS A 374 -5.05 -30.06 8.25
N ASP A 375 -3.92 -29.76 7.61
CA ASP A 375 -2.71 -30.59 7.66
C ASP A 375 -1.92 -30.26 8.92
N GLU A 376 -1.86 -28.98 9.31
CA GLU A 376 -1.32 -28.56 10.60
C GLU A 376 -2.04 -29.25 11.77
N LEU A 377 -3.38 -29.22 11.79
CA LEU A 377 -4.16 -29.89 12.84
C LEU A 377 -3.92 -31.40 12.87
N LYS A 378 -3.83 -32.05 11.71
CA LYS A 378 -3.50 -33.48 11.64
C LYS A 378 -2.14 -33.78 12.27
N MET A 379 -1.13 -32.96 11.99
CA MET A 379 0.22 -33.12 12.55
C MET A 379 0.23 -32.87 14.06
N MET A 380 -0.45 -31.82 14.53
CA MET A 380 -0.50 -31.47 15.95
C MET A 380 -1.24 -32.51 16.79
N LEU A 381 -2.32 -33.08 16.26
CA LEU A 381 -3.18 -34.03 16.95
C LEU A 381 -2.86 -35.50 16.63
N ASP A 382 -1.79 -35.77 15.88
CA ASP A 382 -1.40 -37.10 15.37
C ASP A 382 -2.57 -37.87 14.73
N ILE A 383 -3.43 -37.16 13.98
CA ILE A 383 -4.60 -37.77 13.34
C ILE A 383 -4.13 -38.55 12.11
N LYS A 384 -4.15 -39.88 12.23
CA LYS A 384 -3.88 -40.81 11.13
C LYS A 384 -5.12 -40.93 10.23
N THR A 385 -5.17 -40.15 9.15
CA THR A 385 -6.15 -40.39 8.07
C THR A 385 -5.66 -41.53 7.18
N LYS A 386 -6.57 -42.43 6.76
CA LYS A 386 -6.25 -43.45 5.75
C LYS A 386 -5.73 -42.76 4.49
N ASP A 387 -4.49 -43.02 4.16
CA ASP A 387 -3.87 -42.55 2.93
C ASP A 387 -4.05 -43.65 1.89
N HIS A 388 -5.19 -43.62 1.19
CA HIS A 388 -5.48 -44.60 0.14
C HIS A 388 -4.39 -44.64 -0.92
N CYS A 389 -3.63 -43.56 -1.15
CA CYS A 389 -2.51 -43.58 -2.07
C CYS A 389 -1.40 -44.50 -1.56
N LYS A 390 -1.01 -44.36 -0.27
CA LYS A 390 -0.04 -45.28 0.36
C LYS A 390 -0.54 -46.71 0.46
N GLU A 391 -1.84 -46.91 0.74
CA GLU A 391 -2.43 -48.24 0.76
C GLU A 391 -2.40 -48.87 -0.64
N LEU A 392 -2.75 -48.12 -1.69
CA LEU A 392 -2.68 -48.57 -3.09
C LEU A 392 -1.25 -48.76 -3.59
N GLU A 393 -0.28 -47.97 -3.13
CA GLU A 393 1.14 -48.15 -3.42
C GLU A 393 1.68 -49.43 -2.80
N LEU A 394 1.31 -49.71 -1.55
CA LEU A 394 1.65 -50.96 -0.87
C LEU A 394 0.99 -52.16 -1.56
N GLU A 395 -0.28 -52.04 -1.92
CA GLU A 395 -1.02 -53.08 -2.64
C GLU A 395 -0.40 -53.34 -4.03
N ASN A 396 -0.06 -52.29 -4.79
CA ASN A 396 0.64 -52.42 -6.08
C ASN A 396 2.02 -53.06 -5.94
N TRP A 397 2.77 -52.71 -4.91
CA TRP A 397 4.07 -53.32 -4.64
C TRP A 397 3.91 -54.82 -4.37
N THR A 398 2.94 -55.19 -3.53
CA THR A 398 2.63 -56.59 -3.21
C THR A 398 2.17 -57.38 -4.45
N LEU A 399 1.36 -56.76 -5.31
CA LEU A 399 0.92 -57.35 -6.58
C LEU A 399 2.07 -57.56 -7.55
N ARG A 400 3.03 -56.63 -7.62
CA ARG A 400 4.23 -56.76 -8.45
C ARG A 400 5.11 -57.91 -8.01
N GLU A 401 5.31 -58.11 -6.70
CA GLU A 401 6.04 -59.28 -6.19
C GLU A 401 5.34 -60.59 -6.57
N LYS A 402 4.01 -60.66 -6.41
CA LYS A 402 3.23 -61.84 -6.83
C LYS A 402 3.32 -62.13 -8.32
N ILE A 403 3.28 -61.09 -9.16
CA ILE A 403 3.44 -61.24 -10.62
C ILE A 403 4.83 -61.79 -10.94
N ALA A 404 5.88 -61.24 -10.31
CA ALA A 404 7.25 -61.73 -10.51
C ALA A 404 7.41 -63.21 -10.10
N GLU A 405 6.84 -63.62 -8.96
CA GLU A 405 6.83 -65.04 -8.54
C GLU A 405 6.09 -65.94 -9.55
N LEU A 406 4.96 -65.47 -10.09
CA LEU A 406 4.17 -66.23 -11.07
C LEU A 406 4.89 -66.34 -12.42
N GLU A 407 5.53 -65.26 -12.88
CA GLU A 407 6.35 -65.26 -14.09
C GLU A 407 7.53 -66.22 -13.98
N ASP A 408 8.16 -66.29 -12.80
CA ASP A 408 9.26 -67.22 -12.54
C ASP A 408 8.76 -68.68 -12.51
N LYS A 409 7.58 -68.93 -11.93
CA LYS A 409 6.91 -70.25 -12.00
C LYS A 409 6.56 -70.63 -13.43
N ILE A 410 6.05 -69.71 -14.24
CA ILE A 410 5.72 -69.97 -15.66
C ILE A 410 6.98 -70.28 -16.47
N LYS A 411 8.09 -69.58 -16.25
CA LYS A 411 9.37 -69.91 -16.88
C LYS A 411 9.90 -71.30 -16.51
N ASN A 412 9.59 -71.76 -15.31
CA ASN A 412 9.98 -73.07 -14.81
C ASN A 412 8.98 -74.19 -15.18
N ILE A 413 7.85 -73.87 -15.83
CA ILE A 413 6.97 -74.85 -16.44
C ILE A 413 7.56 -75.22 -17.80
N ASP A 414 8.15 -76.40 -17.84
CA ASP A 414 8.71 -76.98 -19.05
C ASP A 414 7.57 -77.37 -20.02
N ILE A 415 7.45 -76.64 -21.13
CA ILE A 415 6.45 -76.90 -22.19
C ILE A 415 6.93 -78.07 -23.10
N SER A 416 7.94 -78.82 -22.69
CA SER A 416 8.48 -79.97 -23.44
C SER A 416 8.08 -81.34 -22.86
N ASN A 417 6.78 -81.60 -22.73
CA ASN A 417 6.22 -82.93 -23.02
C ASN A 417 4.70 -82.85 -23.21
N PRO A 418 4.17 -83.48 -24.27
CA PRO A 418 2.98 -83.07 -25.01
C PRO A 418 1.64 -83.18 -24.27
#